data_AF-A0A172Y0W7-F1
#
_entry.id   AF-A0A172Y0W7-F1
#
_cell.length_a   1.000
_cell.length_b   1.000
_cell.length_c   1.000
_cell.angle_alpha   90.00
_cell.angle_beta   90.00
_cell.angle_gamma   90.00
#
_symmetry.space_group_name_H-M   'P 1'
#
loop_
_entity.id
_entity.type
_entity.pdbx_description
1 polymer ?
#
loop_
_entity_poly.entity_id
_entity_poly.type
_entity_poly.pdbx_seq_one_letter_code
_entity_poly.pdbx_strand_id
1 'polypeptide(L)'
;MHGVILCNAQVYAQSGNVGIGTPSPANKLTVNGNTSVGSTYTGVTAPVNGAIIEGNTGIGTSTPLNALHVQATSDDNPAPFAQGIIAQFDPFGGSNIAKSGSIVVNGRAYFGYDVAGGTNKYTYIRGNQYTDIRLQIVDTAGNLYPNSFVMSSQNGQSGFIGLNTEAPQARLDVRGNIKSLAGTGPEVQSGSIWNGTSNIDGFEAYTMASGDAWVGIQRGGIGAPLHVAKAVGTTTGQLIVFAINGAGIGSISHTANSVKYNETSDMRLKENIHPSQFGLATLKKIGIYDYNYKADQKKELATGVLAQELYKTYPQAVTPGGANEKTDPWMVDYSKLIPILIKSVQEMAEEIKQLKEMLNKQN
;
A
#
# COMPACT_ATOMS: atom_id res chain seq x y z
N MET A 1 6.66 -87.38 -43.97
CA MET A 1 6.39 -86.02 -43.45
C MET A 1 5.00 -85.61 -43.90
N HIS A 2 3.99 -85.73 -43.04
CA HIS A 2 2.69 -85.13 -43.28
C HIS A 2 2.61 -83.86 -42.45
N GLY A 3 2.74 -82.71 -43.11
CA GLY A 3 2.53 -81.41 -42.49
C GLY A 3 1.03 -81.20 -42.30
N VAL A 4 0.55 -81.33 -41.07
CA VAL A 4 -0.80 -80.92 -40.72
C VAL A 4 -0.80 -79.39 -40.63
N ILE A 5 -1.32 -78.73 -41.67
CA ILE A 5 -1.66 -77.31 -41.61
C ILE A 5 -3.03 -77.23 -40.94
N LEU A 6 -3.06 -76.86 -39.65
CA LEU A 6 -4.29 -76.51 -38.96
C LEU A 6 -4.74 -75.15 -39.47
N CYS A 7 -5.56 -75.11 -40.52
CA CYS A 7 -6.02 -73.87 -41.15
C CYS A 7 -7.14 -73.15 -40.37
N ASN A 8 -7.52 -73.62 -39.19
CA ASN A 8 -8.39 -72.93 -38.23
C ASN A 8 -8.12 -73.49 -36.82
N ALA A 9 -7.14 -72.93 -36.11
CA ALA A 9 -6.88 -73.30 -34.72
C ALA A 9 -7.99 -72.72 -33.82
N GLN A 10 -9.13 -73.42 -33.71
CA GLN A 10 -10.07 -73.17 -32.62
C GLN A 10 -9.38 -73.61 -31.32
N VAL A 11 -9.09 -72.65 -30.44
CA VAL A 11 -8.62 -72.94 -29.09
C VAL A 11 -9.81 -73.49 -28.32
N TYR A 12 -9.81 -74.80 -28.05
CA TYR A 12 -10.75 -75.44 -27.14
C TYR A 12 -10.54 -74.90 -25.72
N ALA A 13 -11.60 -74.83 -24.91
CA ALA A 13 -11.52 -74.37 -23.52
C ALA A 13 -10.40 -75.09 -22.76
N GLN A 14 -9.33 -74.38 -22.42
CA GLN A 14 -8.25 -74.91 -21.61
C GLN A 14 -8.61 -74.71 -20.14
N SER A 15 -8.56 -75.77 -19.34
CA SER A 15 -8.74 -75.69 -17.88
C SER A 15 -7.48 -75.15 -17.17
N GLY A 16 -6.33 -75.12 -17.86
CA GLY A 16 -5.04 -74.63 -17.37
C GLY A 16 -4.61 -73.28 -17.97
N ASN A 17 -3.38 -72.86 -17.63
CA ASN A 17 -2.79 -71.61 -18.13
C ASN A 17 -2.37 -71.74 -19.60
N VAL A 18 -2.62 -70.70 -20.41
CA VAL A 18 -2.19 -70.60 -21.81
C VAL A 18 -0.85 -69.87 -21.88
N GLY A 19 0.17 -70.54 -22.43
CA GLY A 19 1.49 -69.95 -22.69
C GLY A 19 1.77 -69.81 -24.18
N ILE A 20 2.06 -68.58 -24.64
CA ILE A 20 2.57 -68.31 -25.99
C ILE A 20 4.05 -67.91 -25.85
N GLY A 21 4.95 -68.65 -26.49
CA GLY A 21 6.40 -68.41 -26.38
C GLY A 21 7.03 -68.81 -25.03
N THR A 22 6.27 -69.49 -24.15
CA THR A 22 6.77 -70.04 -22.87
C THR A 22 6.11 -71.38 -22.55
N PRO A 23 6.88 -72.43 -22.18
CA PRO A 23 6.33 -73.73 -21.78
C PRO A 23 5.82 -73.75 -20.33
N SER A 24 6.00 -72.67 -19.57
CA SER A 24 5.65 -72.61 -18.14
C SER A 24 4.95 -71.28 -17.80
N PRO A 25 3.72 -71.05 -18.30
CA PRO A 25 2.98 -69.82 -18.04
C PRO A 25 2.60 -69.69 -16.56
N ALA A 26 3.07 -68.63 -15.91
CA ALA A 26 2.78 -68.35 -14.50
C ALA A 26 1.35 -67.83 -14.26
N ASN A 27 0.76 -67.20 -15.28
CA ASN A 27 -0.59 -66.63 -15.24
C ASN A 27 -1.52 -67.36 -16.22
N LYS A 28 -2.84 -67.19 -16.04
CA LYS A 28 -3.88 -67.76 -16.94
C LYS A 28 -3.59 -67.52 -18.42
N LEU A 29 -3.03 -66.35 -18.75
CA LEU A 29 -2.43 -66.06 -20.04
C LEU A 29 -1.03 -65.48 -19.82
N THR A 30 -0.03 -66.09 -20.43
CA THR A 30 1.34 -65.55 -20.47
C THR A 30 1.82 -65.50 -21.92
N VAL A 31 2.25 -64.34 -22.38
CA VAL A 31 2.87 -64.14 -23.69
C VAL A 31 4.31 -63.70 -23.49
N ASN A 32 5.26 -64.54 -23.90
CA ASN A 32 6.69 -64.23 -23.89
C ASN A 32 7.12 -63.82 -25.31
N GLY A 33 7.08 -62.50 -25.56
CA GLY A 33 7.25 -61.90 -26.88
C GLY A 33 6.34 -60.69 -27.06
N ASN A 34 6.13 -60.27 -28.32
CA ASN A 34 5.23 -59.18 -28.66
C ASN A 34 3.77 -59.65 -28.84
N THR A 35 2.79 -58.77 -28.66
CA THR A 35 1.35 -59.07 -28.80
C THR A 35 0.68 -58.09 -29.76
N SER A 36 -0.09 -58.59 -30.73
CA SER A 36 -0.91 -57.77 -31.63
C SER A 36 -2.38 -58.18 -31.50
N VAL A 37 -3.24 -57.24 -31.11
CA VAL A 37 -4.69 -57.45 -30.94
C VAL A 37 -5.43 -56.47 -31.84
N GLY A 38 -6.24 -56.97 -32.77
CA GLY A 38 -6.98 -56.14 -33.72
C GLY A 38 -7.08 -56.81 -35.08
N SER A 39 -8.17 -56.54 -35.81
CA SER A 39 -8.38 -57.11 -37.14
C SER A 39 -7.42 -56.50 -38.16
N THR A 40 -7.14 -55.19 -38.07
CA THR A 40 -6.22 -54.52 -38.99
C THR A 40 -4.76 -54.68 -38.59
N TYR A 41 -4.49 -55.11 -37.34
CA TYR A 41 -3.14 -55.29 -36.82
C TYR A 41 -2.54 -56.69 -37.06
N THR A 42 -3.26 -57.57 -37.76
CA THR A 42 -2.84 -58.95 -38.07
C THR A 42 -1.54 -59.06 -38.87
N GLY A 43 -1.19 -58.03 -39.66
CA GLY A 43 0.08 -57.93 -40.40
C GLY A 43 1.09 -56.94 -39.83
N VAL A 44 0.81 -56.36 -38.66
CA VAL A 44 1.65 -55.34 -38.02
C VAL A 44 2.42 -55.96 -36.87
N THR A 45 3.75 -55.91 -36.95
CA THR A 45 4.62 -56.38 -35.86
C THR A 45 4.56 -55.41 -34.69
N ALA A 46 4.06 -55.87 -33.54
CA ALA A 46 4.12 -55.10 -32.30
C ALA A 46 5.58 -54.89 -31.83
N PRO A 47 5.88 -53.85 -31.03
CA PRO A 47 7.22 -53.65 -30.45
C PRO A 47 7.72 -54.88 -29.70
N VAL A 48 9.04 -55.10 -29.68
CA VAL A 48 9.65 -56.23 -28.94
C VAL A 48 9.23 -56.17 -27.47
N ASN A 49 8.71 -57.29 -26.95
CA ASN A 49 8.13 -57.39 -25.59
C ASN A 49 7.03 -56.35 -25.30
N GLY A 50 6.36 -55.84 -26.32
CA GLY A 50 5.28 -54.86 -26.23
C GLY A 50 3.98 -55.36 -26.84
N ALA A 51 2.92 -54.55 -26.70
CA ALA A 51 1.61 -54.83 -27.26
C ALA A 51 1.10 -53.67 -28.12
N ILE A 52 0.44 -53.99 -29.23
CA ILE A 52 -0.44 -53.06 -29.96
C ILE A 52 -1.87 -53.59 -29.87
N ILE A 53 -2.82 -52.71 -29.56
CA ILE A 53 -4.23 -53.06 -29.39
C ILE A 53 -5.05 -52.07 -30.21
N GLU A 54 -5.86 -52.59 -31.13
CA GLU A 54 -6.77 -51.82 -31.96
C GLU A 54 -8.06 -51.50 -31.18
N GLY A 55 -8.47 -50.23 -31.21
CA GLY A 55 -9.64 -49.73 -30.50
C GLY A 55 -9.34 -49.23 -29.08
N ASN A 56 -10.39 -49.05 -28.27
CA ASN A 56 -10.27 -48.58 -26.89
C ASN A 56 -9.86 -49.73 -25.97
N THR A 57 -8.74 -49.59 -25.25
CA THR A 57 -8.26 -50.57 -24.28
C THR A 57 -8.75 -50.23 -22.88
N GLY A 58 -9.55 -51.11 -22.28
CA GLY A 58 -9.98 -51.03 -20.88
C GLY A 58 -9.11 -51.90 -19.96
N ILE A 59 -8.53 -51.33 -18.91
CA ILE A 59 -7.91 -52.07 -17.81
C ILE A 59 -8.74 -51.81 -16.56
N GLY A 60 -9.35 -52.86 -15.99
CA GLY A 60 -10.24 -52.75 -14.84
C GLY A 60 -11.64 -52.17 -15.13
N THR A 61 -11.98 -51.97 -16.42
CA THR A 61 -13.28 -51.46 -16.87
C THR A 61 -13.77 -52.20 -18.11
N SER A 62 -15.09 -52.43 -18.21
CA SER A 62 -15.74 -53.01 -19.39
C SER A 62 -16.28 -51.98 -20.37
N THR A 63 -16.20 -50.68 -20.04
CA THR A 63 -16.72 -49.58 -20.85
C THR A 63 -15.66 -48.50 -21.05
N PRO A 64 -14.60 -48.75 -21.84
CA PRO A 64 -13.54 -47.78 -22.06
C PRO A 64 -14.03 -46.59 -22.90
N LEU A 65 -13.99 -45.37 -22.32
CA LEU A 65 -14.45 -44.13 -22.97
C LEU A 65 -13.38 -43.44 -23.83
N ASN A 66 -12.11 -43.79 -23.61
CA ASN A 66 -10.95 -43.25 -24.33
C ASN A 66 -10.09 -44.40 -24.88
N ALA A 67 -9.16 -44.09 -25.79
CA ALA A 67 -8.25 -45.06 -26.41
C ALA A 67 -7.50 -45.94 -25.39
N LEU A 68 -7.16 -45.38 -24.23
CA LEU A 68 -6.75 -46.10 -23.04
C LEU A 68 -7.61 -45.64 -21.86
N HIS A 69 -8.34 -46.56 -21.23
CA HIS A 69 -9.11 -46.31 -20.01
C HIS A 69 -8.64 -47.30 -18.93
N VAL A 70 -7.91 -46.80 -17.95
CA VAL A 70 -7.53 -47.57 -16.76
C VAL A 70 -8.45 -47.14 -15.62
N GLN A 71 -9.28 -48.07 -15.12
CA GLN A 71 -10.13 -47.88 -13.97
C GLN A 71 -9.59 -48.72 -12.82
N ALA A 72 -9.18 -48.07 -11.73
CA ALA A 72 -8.77 -48.79 -10.53
C ALA A 72 -9.96 -49.58 -9.97
N THR A 73 -9.75 -50.86 -9.69
CA THR A 73 -10.64 -51.64 -8.82
C THR A 73 -10.13 -51.39 -7.41
N SER A 74 -10.76 -50.42 -6.73
CA SER A 74 -10.54 -49.97 -5.35
C SER A 74 -9.46 -50.70 -4.53
N ASP A 75 -8.34 -50.02 -4.30
CA ASP A 75 -7.64 -50.00 -3.00
C ASP A 75 -7.30 -48.52 -2.74
N ASP A 76 -7.52 -48.04 -1.50
CA ASP A 76 -7.52 -46.64 -1.04
C ASP A 76 -6.28 -45.80 -1.42
N ASN A 77 -6.18 -45.37 -2.68
CA ASN A 77 -5.31 -44.28 -3.11
C ASN A 77 -6.04 -43.52 -4.25
N PRO A 78 -6.51 -42.28 -4.02
CA PRO A 78 -7.42 -41.62 -4.94
C PRO A 78 -6.76 -41.46 -6.31
N ALA A 79 -7.44 -41.99 -7.33
CA ALA A 79 -7.24 -41.76 -8.76
C ALA A 79 -5.87 -41.21 -9.19
N PRO A 80 -4.95 -42.02 -9.75
CA PRO A 80 -3.89 -41.45 -10.54
C PRO A 80 -4.56 -40.93 -11.81
N PHE A 81 -4.74 -39.61 -11.86
CA PHE A 81 -5.11 -38.78 -13.02
C PHE A 81 -6.58 -38.84 -13.47
N ALA A 82 -7.49 -38.41 -12.58
CA ALA A 82 -8.62 -37.63 -13.06
C ALA A 82 -8.09 -36.42 -13.86
N GLN A 83 -8.67 -36.16 -15.02
CA GLN A 83 -8.26 -35.09 -15.92
C GLN A 83 -8.09 -33.76 -15.18
N GLY A 84 -6.87 -33.18 -15.22
CA GLY A 84 -6.68 -31.75 -14.98
C GLY A 84 -5.75 -31.29 -13.84
N ILE A 85 -5.02 -32.16 -13.13
CA ILE A 85 -4.01 -31.70 -12.15
C ILE A 85 -2.63 -32.29 -12.47
N ILE A 86 -1.74 -31.44 -13.01
CA ILE A 86 -0.29 -31.69 -13.14
C ILE A 86 0.40 -30.93 -12.00
N ALA A 87 0.74 -31.63 -10.93
CA ALA A 87 1.86 -31.24 -10.08
C ALA A 87 2.77 -32.46 -9.98
N GLN A 88 3.50 -32.75 -11.07
CA GLN A 88 4.57 -33.73 -11.05
C GLN A 88 5.79 -33.08 -10.40
N PHE A 89 6.03 -33.36 -9.12
CA PHE A 89 7.35 -33.18 -8.53
C PHE A 89 8.19 -34.37 -8.99
N ASP A 90 9.29 -34.12 -9.69
CA ASP A 90 10.24 -35.17 -10.07
C ASP A 90 10.74 -35.88 -8.79
N PRO A 91 10.45 -37.18 -8.59
CA PRO A 91 10.88 -37.88 -7.40
C PRO A 91 12.28 -38.50 -7.55
N PHE A 92 12.99 -38.28 -8.66
CA PHE A 92 14.30 -38.90 -8.88
C PHE A 92 15.44 -37.89 -8.85
N GLY A 93 16.14 -37.88 -7.71
CA GLY A 93 17.34 -37.10 -7.47
C GLY A 93 18.37 -37.24 -8.60
N GLY A 94 18.69 -36.10 -9.20
CA GLY A 94 19.77 -35.96 -10.16
C GLY A 94 20.04 -34.47 -10.41
N SER A 95 21.14 -33.97 -9.84
CA SER A 95 21.68 -32.62 -9.97
C SER A 95 21.41 -31.94 -11.32
N ASN A 96 20.58 -30.88 -11.32
CA ASN A 96 20.69 -29.74 -12.25
C ASN A 96 19.91 -28.52 -11.72
N ILE A 97 20.54 -27.71 -10.85
CA ILE A 97 20.08 -26.39 -10.36
C ILE A 97 20.17 -25.30 -11.47
N ALA A 98 19.92 -25.66 -12.73
CA ALA A 98 20.08 -24.72 -13.85
C ALA A 98 18.88 -24.64 -14.81
N LYS A 99 17.80 -25.39 -14.57
CA LYS A 99 16.51 -25.15 -15.22
C LYS A 99 15.43 -25.21 -14.17
N SER A 100 14.74 -24.10 -13.97
CA SER A 100 13.62 -24.00 -13.03
C SER A 100 12.64 -25.14 -13.27
N GLY A 101 12.36 -25.94 -12.24
CA GLY A 101 11.19 -26.80 -12.24
C GLY A 101 9.96 -25.92 -12.32
N SER A 102 9.42 -25.75 -13.52
CA SER A 102 8.24 -24.93 -13.76
C SER A 102 7.00 -25.82 -13.73
N ILE A 103 6.02 -25.44 -12.92
CA ILE A 103 4.66 -25.95 -13.08
C ILE A 103 4.11 -25.25 -14.34
N VAL A 104 4.22 -25.90 -15.50
CA VAL A 104 3.64 -25.40 -16.74
C VAL A 104 2.18 -25.83 -16.79
N VAL A 105 1.28 -24.95 -16.34
CA VAL A 105 -0.16 -25.17 -16.46
C VAL A 105 -0.65 -24.47 -17.73
N ASN A 106 -1.19 -25.23 -18.68
CA ASN A 106 -1.93 -24.67 -19.81
C ASN A 106 -3.35 -24.30 -19.35
N GLY A 107 -3.46 -23.26 -18.51
CA GLY A 107 -4.73 -22.89 -17.85
C GLY A 107 -4.55 -22.10 -16.55
N ARG A 108 -5.34 -22.45 -15.52
CA ARG A 108 -5.31 -21.83 -14.19
C ARG A 108 -4.66 -22.78 -13.19
N ALA A 109 -3.73 -22.27 -12.38
CA ALA A 109 -3.23 -22.99 -11.19
C ALA A 109 -3.99 -22.53 -9.95
N TYR A 110 -4.47 -23.48 -9.14
CA TYR A 110 -5.22 -23.24 -7.92
C TYR A 110 -4.42 -23.74 -6.72
N PHE A 111 -4.20 -22.89 -5.72
CA PHE A 111 -3.62 -23.27 -4.43
C PHE A 111 -4.63 -22.92 -3.33
N GLY A 112 -5.16 -23.90 -2.62
CA GLY A 112 -6.17 -23.67 -1.57
C GLY A 112 -6.54 -24.96 -0.84
N TYR A 113 -7.54 -24.87 0.04
CA TYR A 113 -8.06 -26.01 0.81
C TYR A 113 -9.59 -26.06 0.69
N ASP A 114 -10.12 -27.28 0.65
CA ASP A 114 -11.56 -27.53 0.65
C ASP A 114 -12.03 -27.74 2.09
N VAL A 115 -13.09 -27.03 2.47
CA VAL A 115 -13.75 -27.25 3.77
C VAL A 115 -15.09 -27.92 3.50
N ALA A 116 -15.28 -29.14 4.00
CA ALA A 116 -16.56 -29.83 3.90
C ALA A 116 -17.67 -28.97 4.52
N GLY A 117 -18.64 -28.55 3.71
CA GLY A 117 -19.74 -27.68 4.12
C GLY A 117 -19.40 -26.19 4.32
N GLY A 118 -18.19 -25.76 3.94
CA GLY A 118 -17.73 -24.36 4.03
C GLY A 118 -17.53 -23.69 2.67
N THR A 119 -17.21 -22.39 2.70
CA THR A 119 -16.82 -21.63 1.50
C THR A 119 -15.33 -21.85 1.22
N ASN A 120 -15.03 -22.55 0.12
CA ASN A 120 -13.65 -22.82 -0.29
C ASN A 120 -12.94 -21.54 -0.75
N LYS A 121 -11.65 -21.41 -0.42
CA LYS A 121 -10.81 -20.26 -0.77
C LYS A 121 -9.57 -20.74 -1.48
N TYR A 122 -9.32 -20.16 -2.66
CA TYR A 122 -8.13 -20.49 -3.45
C TYR A 122 -7.40 -19.23 -3.89
N THR A 123 -6.09 -19.34 -3.96
CA THR A 123 -5.19 -18.40 -4.60
C THR A 123 -4.94 -18.86 -6.03
N TYR A 124 -5.16 -17.95 -6.98
CA TYR A 124 -5.05 -18.22 -8.40
C TYR A 124 -3.78 -17.64 -8.96
N ILE A 125 -3.04 -18.46 -9.70
CA ILE A 125 -2.01 -18.00 -10.63
C ILE A 125 -2.52 -18.31 -12.03
N ARG A 126 -2.78 -17.26 -12.81
CA ARG A 126 -3.27 -17.39 -14.18
C ARG A 126 -2.51 -16.46 -15.12
N GLY A 127 -2.17 -16.99 -16.30
CA GLY A 127 -1.80 -16.17 -17.44
C GLY A 127 -3.05 -15.49 -18.01
N ASN A 128 -2.92 -14.21 -18.38
CA ASN A 128 -3.93 -13.51 -19.16
C ASN A 128 -3.61 -13.62 -20.66
N GLN A 129 -4.59 -13.37 -21.53
CA GLN A 129 -4.42 -13.32 -22.99
C GLN A 129 -3.42 -12.22 -23.44
N TYR A 130 -2.98 -11.37 -22.52
CA TYR A 130 -2.23 -10.14 -22.79
C TYR A 130 -0.83 -10.07 -22.13
N THR A 131 -0.16 -11.22 -21.90
CA THR A 131 1.25 -11.40 -21.46
C THR A 131 1.57 -11.27 -19.96
N ASP A 132 0.58 -11.01 -19.13
CA ASP A 132 0.74 -10.77 -17.68
C ASP A 132 0.29 -11.94 -16.79
N ILE A 133 0.99 -12.11 -15.67
CA ILE A 133 0.68 -13.07 -14.59
C ILE A 133 -0.13 -12.33 -13.52
N ARG A 134 -1.27 -12.88 -13.13
CA ARG A 134 -2.10 -12.34 -12.03
C ARG A 134 -2.01 -13.24 -10.79
N LEU A 135 -2.01 -12.61 -9.62
CA LEU A 135 -2.21 -13.26 -8.32
C LEU A 135 -3.52 -12.73 -7.73
N GLN A 136 -4.54 -13.60 -7.63
CA GLN A 136 -5.89 -13.19 -7.23
C GLN A 136 -6.50 -14.22 -6.27
N ILE A 137 -7.38 -13.75 -5.36
CA ILE A 137 -8.23 -14.61 -4.54
C ILE A 137 -9.65 -14.55 -5.12
N VAL A 138 -10.09 -15.62 -5.79
CA VAL A 138 -11.42 -15.71 -6.45
C VAL A 138 -12.15 -16.99 -6.02
N ASP A 139 -13.46 -17.05 -6.26
CA ASP A 139 -14.27 -18.28 -6.10
C ASP A 139 -13.99 -19.28 -7.25
N THR A 140 -14.60 -20.47 -7.22
CA THR A 140 -14.42 -21.51 -8.26
C THR A 140 -14.95 -21.09 -9.65
N ALA A 141 -15.87 -20.13 -9.71
CA ALA A 141 -16.39 -19.56 -10.95
C ALA A 141 -15.46 -18.46 -11.51
N GLY A 142 -14.50 -17.98 -10.73
CA GLY A 142 -13.54 -16.95 -11.11
C GLY A 142 -13.96 -15.53 -10.73
N ASN A 143 -14.96 -15.38 -9.87
CA ASN A 143 -15.38 -14.08 -9.34
C ASN A 143 -14.46 -13.66 -8.18
N LEU A 144 -14.04 -12.39 -8.17
CA LEU A 144 -13.29 -11.83 -7.06
C LEU A 144 -14.16 -11.75 -5.80
N TYR A 145 -13.58 -12.08 -4.66
CA TYR A 145 -14.24 -11.84 -3.39
C TYR A 145 -14.15 -10.34 -3.04
N PRO A 146 -15.20 -9.75 -2.44
CA PRO A 146 -15.08 -8.46 -1.78
C PRO A 146 -13.88 -8.50 -0.82
N ASN A 147 -13.08 -7.44 -0.84
CA ASN A 147 -11.92 -7.26 0.04
C ASN A 147 -10.70 -8.15 -0.25
N SER A 148 -10.61 -8.77 -1.42
CA SER A 148 -9.49 -9.65 -1.80
C SER A 148 -8.19 -8.88 -2.08
N PHE A 149 -7.06 -9.60 -1.96
CA PHE A 149 -5.75 -9.16 -2.45
C PHE A 149 -5.66 -9.42 -3.96
N VAL A 150 -5.29 -8.40 -4.74
CA VAL A 150 -5.19 -8.51 -6.20
C VAL A 150 -3.88 -7.89 -6.69
N MET A 151 -3.13 -8.65 -7.49
CA MET A 151 -2.08 -8.14 -8.36
C MET A 151 -2.51 -8.34 -9.82
N SER A 152 -2.74 -7.26 -10.56
CA SER A 152 -3.21 -7.35 -11.94
C SER A 152 -2.79 -6.16 -12.80
N SER A 153 -2.55 -6.38 -14.09
CA SER A 153 -2.47 -5.30 -15.09
C SER A 153 -3.84 -5.13 -15.77
N GLN A 154 -4.25 -3.87 -15.99
CA GLN A 154 -5.29 -3.51 -16.94
C GLN A 154 -4.63 -3.03 -18.23
N ASN A 155 -5.02 -3.62 -19.36
CA ASN A 155 -4.78 -3.17 -20.73
C ASN A 155 -3.48 -2.36 -20.94
N GLY A 156 -2.33 -3.05 -20.93
CA GLY A 156 -1.05 -2.45 -21.29
C GLY A 156 -0.44 -1.48 -20.27
N GLN A 157 -0.99 -1.37 -19.07
CA GLN A 157 -0.40 -0.58 -17.97
C GLN A 157 0.17 -1.49 -16.87
N SER A 158 1.31 -1.09 -16.28
CA SER A 158 2.02 -1.84 -15.24
C SER A 158 1.10 -2.32 -14.10
N GLY A 159 1.43 -3.47 -13.48
CA GLY A 159 0.61 -4.12 -12.46
C GLY A 159 0.19 -3.21 -11.28
N PHE A 160 -1.11 -3.22 -11.01
CA PHE A 160 -1.75 -2.57 -9.87
C PHE A 160 -1.85 -3.57 -8.71
N ILE A 161 -1.66 -3.07 -7.50
CA ILE A 161 -1.86 -3.79 -6.24
C ILE A 161 -3.08 -3.20 -5.54
N GLY A 162 -4.14 -4.01 -5.41
CA GLY A 162 -5.35 -3.66 -4.67
C GLY A 162 -5.38 -4.35 -3.30
N LEU A 163 -5.54 -3.57 -2.23
CA LEU A 163 -5.91 -4.06 -0.91
C LEU A 163 -7.32 -3.57 -0.57
N ASN A 164 -8.21 -4.50 -0.24
CA ASN A 164 -9.61 -4.19 0.03
C ASN A 164 -10.37 -3.58 -1.18
N THR A 165 -9.90 -3.86 -2.41
CA THR A 165 -10.49 -3.38 -3.66
C THR A 165 -10.19 -4.35 -4.81
N GLU A 166 -11.20 -4.63 -5.63
CA GLU A 166 -11.08 -5.46 -6.83
C GLU A 166 -10.73 -4.66 -8.10
N ALA A 167 -10.88 -3.34 -8.06
CA ALA A 167 -10.64 -2.42 -9.16
C ALA A 167 -9.72 -1.28 -8.69
N PRO A 168 -8.42 -1.56 -8.48
CA PRO A 168 -7.47 -0.54 -8.04
C PRO A 168 -7.40 0.61 -9.06
N GLN A 169 -7.58 1.85 -8.60
CA GLN A 169 -7.52 3.06 -9.44
C GLN A 169 -6.14 3.72 -9.47
N ALA A 170 -5.19 3.19 -8.69
CA ALA A 170 -3.79 3.63 -8.63
C ALA A 170 -2.87 2.42 -8.46
N ARG A 171 -1.58 2.57 -8.78
CA ARG A 171 -0.59 1.46 -8.73
C ARG A 171 -0.60 0.70 -7.40
N LEU A 172 -0.83 1.39 -6.28
CA LEU A 172 -1.20 0.82 -4.99
C LEU A 172 -2.49 1.51 -4.54
N ASP A 173 -3.61 0.78 -4.54
CA ASP A 173 -4.91 1.26 -4.07
C ASP A 173 -5.31 0.45 -2.84
N VAL A 174 -5.33 1.10 -1.68
CA VAL A 174 -5.75 0.49 -0.42
C VAL A 174 -6.97 1.22 0.09
N ARG A 175 -8.10 0.51 0.18
CA ARG A 175 -9.33 1.06 0.76
C ARG A 175 -9.39 0.74 2.25
N GLY A 176 -9.30 1.76 3.10
CA GLY A 176 -9.32 1.63 4.56
C GLY A 176 -8.06 2.18 5.20
N ASN A 177 -7.82 1.84 6.47
CA ASN A 177 -6.69 2.38 7.23
C ASN A 177 -5.39 1.69 6.78
N ILE A 178 -4.45 2.47 6.23
CA ILE A 178 -3.10 2.01 5.93
C ILE A 178 -2.23 2.26 7.17
N LYS A 179 -1.78 1.19 7.81
CA LYS A 179 -0.82 1.27 8.92
C LYS A 179 0.59 1.01 8.36
N SER A 180 1.34 2.07 8.04
CA SER A 180 2.77 1.96 7.73
C SER A 180 3.54 1.84 9.04
N LEU A 181 3.91 0.61 9.44
CA LEU A 181 4.74 0.35 10.62
C LEU A 181 6.09 -0.23 10.17
N ALA A 182 7.19 0.31 10.68
CA ALA A 182 8.53 -0.22 10.45
C ALA A 182 8.98 -1.28 11.48
N GLY A 183 8.09 -1.90 12.28
CA GLY A 183 8.51 -2.98 13.17
C GLY A 183 7.46 -3.53 14.15
N THR A 184 7.78 -4.69 14.74
CA THR A 184 7.09 -5.30 15.89
C THR A 184 8.05 -5.31 17.07
N GLY A 185 7.98 -4.31 17.95
CA GLY A 185 8.83 -4.21 19.13
C GLY A 185 8.54 -2.96 19.97
N PRO A 186 8.94 -2.93 21.25
CA PRO A 186 8.61 -1.86 22.19
C PRO A 186 9.26 -0.50 21.88
N GLU A 187 10.24 -0.44 20.96
CA GLU A 187 10.97 0.80 20.64
C GLU A 187 11.17 1.06 19.12
N VAL A 188 10.27 0.56 18.26
CA VAL A 188 10.36 0.86 16.81
C VAL A 188 9.04 1.44 16.31
N GLN A 189 8.93 2.76 16.21
CA GLN A 189 7.96 3.42 15.34
C GLN A 189 8.53 4.67 14.67
N SER A 190 8.97 4.48 13.43
CA SER A 190 8.92 5.48 12.35
C SER A 190 7.97 4.90 11.30
N GLY A 191 6.75 5.44 11.20
CA GLY A 191 5.86 5.19 10.07
C GLY A 191 5.91 6.42 9.18
N SER A 192 6.71 6.42 8.13
CA SER A 192 6.76 7.51 7.15
C SER A 192 6.03 7.11 5.88
N ILE A 193 5.19 8.01 5.36
CA ILE A 193 4.83 8.00 3.94
C ILE A 193 5.77 9.00 3.29
N TRP A 194 6.82 8.49 2.66
CA TRP A 194 7.87 9.31 2.08
C TRP A 194 7.74 9.27 0.55
N ASN A 195 7.36 10.41 -0.04
CA ASN A 195 7.36 10.57 -1.50
C ASN A 195 8.51 11.51 -1.89
N GLY A 196 9.74 10.97 -1.82
CA GLY A 196 11.02 11.65 -2.07
C GLY A 196 12.24 10.72 -1.92
N THR A 197 13.45 11.23 -2.15
CA THR A 197 14.79 10.55 -2.25
C THR A 197 15.97 11.30 -1.60
N SER A 198 17.06 11.72 -2.27
CA SER A 198 18.28 12.27 -1.63
C SER A 198 18.60 13.77 -1.88
N ASN A 199 17.84 14.48 -2.71
CA ASN A 199 17.96 15.92 -3.05
C ASN A 199 16.62 16.76 -3.09
N ILE A 200 15.56 16.52 -2.30
CA ILE A 200 14.20 16.37 -2.94
C ILE A 200 13.08 17.31 -2.52
N ASP A 201 12.24 17.49 -3.52
CA ASP A 201 10.83 17.84 -3.53
C ASP A 201 9.96 16.65 -3.08
N GLY A 202 9.06 16.83 -2.12
CA GLY A 202 8.24 15.73 -1.63
C GLY A 202 7.27 16.12 -0.53
N PHE A 203 6.48 15.13 -0.11
CA PHE A 203 5.61 15.18 1.07
C PHE A 203 6.05 14.11 2.06
N GLU A 204 6.13 14.50 3.32
CA GLU A 204 6.40 13.62 4.44
C GLU A 204 5.37 13.87 5.54
N ALA A 205 4.79 12.78 6.04
CA ALA A 205 4.09 12.77 7.31
C ALA A 205 4.88 11.86 8.26
N TYR A 206 5.27 12.42 9.40
CA TYR A 206 6.21 11.79 10.31
C TYR A 206 5.71 11.85 11.75
N THR A 207 5.94 10.77 12.48
CA THR A 207 5.66 10.66 13.92
C THR A 207 6.79 9.88 14.58
N MET A 208 7.20 10.30 15.78
CA MET A 208 8.22 9.66 16.59
C MET A 208 7.62 9.14 17.89
N ALA A 209 8.16 8.03 18.38
CA ALA A 209 7.83 7.51 19.71
C ALA A 209 8.10 8.51 20.85
N SER A 210 9.01 9.47 20.64
CA SER A 210 9.30 10.58 21.58
C SER A 210 8.21 11.65 21.65
N GLY A 211 7.12 11.52 20.88
CA GLY A 211 5.97 12.44 20.90
C GLY A 211 6.03 13.57 19.86
N ASP A 212 7.07 13.60 19.02
CA ASP A 212 7.15 14.55 17.92
C ASP A 212 6.32 14.07 16.71
N ALA A 213 5.65 14.99 16.05
CA ALA A 213 4.82 14.72 14.88
C ALA A 213 4.77 15.95 13.97
N TRP A 214 5.03 15.74 12.68
CA TRP A 214 5.03 16.84 11.72
C TRP A 214 4.62 16.40 10.32
N VAL A 215 4.22 17.40 9.54
CA VAL A 215 3.98 17.30 8.10
C VAL A 215 4.95 18.23 7.40
N GLY A 216 5.84 17.67 6.59
CA GLY A 216 6.84 18.44 5.86
C GLY A 216 6.59 18.36 4.37
N ILE A 217 6.78 19.50 3.72
CA ILE A 217 6.62 19.61 2.28
C ILE A 217 7.81 20.38 1.75
N GLN A 218 8.55 19.77 0.84
CA GLN A 218 9.68 20.40 0.18
C GLN A 218 9.41 20.48 -1.32
N ARG A 219 9.87 21.57 -1.95
CA ARG A 219 9.76 21.79 -3.40
C ARG A 219 10.92 22.66 -3.86
N GLY A 220 11.53 22.31 -4.98
CA GLY A 220 12.67 22.96 -5.62
C GLY A 220 12.26 23.78 -6.84
N GLY A 221 11.04 23.59 -7.34
CA GLY A 221 10.42 24.46 -8.35
C GLY A 221 9.83 25.77 -7.79
N ILE A 222 9.41 26.66 -8.69
CA ILE A 222 8.80 27.97 -8.34
C ILE A 222 7.36 27.77 -7.83
N GLY A 223 7.04 28.35 -6.67
CA GLY A 223 5.70 28.32 -6.05
C GLY A 223 5.77 28.00 -4.56
N ALA A 224 4.62 28.01 -3.88
CA ALA A 224 4.57 27.62 -2.48
C ALA A 224 4.68 26.08 -2.34
N PRO A 225 5.41 25.56 -1.35
CA PRO A 225 5.39 24.14 -1.03
C PRO A 225 4.03 23.72 -0.44
N LEU A 226 3.40 24.58 0.36
CA LEU A 226 2.08 24.34 0.95
C LEU A 226 1.01 25.23 0.29
N HIS A 227 0.00 24.60 -0.32
CA HIS A 227 -1.19 25.28 -0.83
C HIS A 227 -2.39 24.96 0.07
N VAL A 228 -2.89 25.95 0.81
CA VAL A 228 -4.13 25.81 1.61
C VAL A 228 -5.27 26.48 0.87
N ALA A 229 -6.28 25.71 0.49
CA ALA A 229 -7.39 26.17 -0.32
C ALA A 229 -8.73 25.94 0.38
N LYS A 230 -9.69 26.79 0.03
CA LYS A 230 -11.08 26.67 0.49
C LYS A 230 -11.77 25.44 -0.10
N ALA A 231 -12.87 25.02 0.53
CA ALA A 231 -13.79 24.07 -0.09
C ALA A 231 -14.36 24.61 -1.41
N VAL A 232 -14.70 23.70 -2.33
CA VAL A 232 -15.34 24.06 -3.61
C VAL A 232 -16.66 24.77 -3.31
N GLY A 233 -16.94 25.86 -4.04
CA GLY A 233 -18.20 26.59 -3.92
C GLY A 233 -18.34 27.58 -2.74
N THR A 234 -17.39 27.66 -1.81
CA THR A 234 -17.48 28.64 -0.70
C THR A 234 -16.82 29.98 -1.03
N THR A 235 -17.29 31.07 -0.44
CA THR A 235 -16.63 32.40 -0.49
C THR A 235 -16.10 32.85 0.87
N THR A 236 -16.37 32.09 1.93
CA THR A 236 -15.86 32.29 3.28
C THR A 236 -15.59 30.93 3.92
N GLY A 237 -14.65 30.88 4.88
CA GLY A 237 -14.33 29.63 5.58
C GLY A 237 -13.02 29.67 6.36
N GLN A 238 -12.74 28.59 7.09
CA GLN A 238 -11.46 28.37 7.77
C GLN A 238 -10.47 27.68 6.81
N LEU A 239 -9.23 28.14 6.84
CA LEU A 239 -8.10 27.51 6.14
C LEU A 239 -7.27 26.66 7.11
N ILE A 240 -6.98 27.20 8.31
CA ILE A 240 -6.21 26.51 9.37
C ILE A 240 -6.90 26.78 10.71
N VAL A 241 -6.99 25.75 11.56
CA VAL A 241 -7.53 25.83 12.92
C VAL A 241 -6.44 25.43 13.91
N PHE A 242 -6.21 26.27 14.92
CA PHE A 242 -5.33 25.97 16.05
C PHE A 242 -6.20 25.58 17.25
N ALA A 243 -5.94 24.43 17.85
CA ALA A 243 -6.76 23.92 18.95
C ALA A 243 -5.92 23.20 20.01
N ILE A 244 -6.39 23.24 21.25
CA ILE A 244 -5.85 22.47 22.38
C ILE A 244 -7.00 21.63 22.96
N ASN A 245 -6.80 20.32 23.10
CA ASN A 245 -7.82 19.38 23.59
C ASN A 245 -9.17 19.49 22.85
N GLY A 246 -9.11 19.72 21.53
CA GLY A 246 -10.28 19.90 20.67
C GLY A 246 -10.94 21.28 20.73
N ALA A 247 -10.51 22.18 21.62
CA ALA A 247 -11.01 23.55 21.71
C ALA A 247 -10.18 24.51 20.86
N GLY A 248 -10.81 25.25 19.96
CA GLY A 248 -10.14 26.23 19.09
C GLY A 248 -9.58 27.43 19.86
N ILE A 249 -8.29 27.69 19.71
CA ILE A 249 -7.58 28.84 20.31
C ILE A 249 -7.16 29.90 19.28
N GLY A 250 -7.32 29.60 17.99
CA GLY A 250 -7.08 30.54 16.90
C GLY A 250 -7.41 29.94 15.53
N SER A 251 -7.41 30.77 14.49
CA SER A 251 -7.56 30.29 13.11
C SER A 251 -7.01 31.26 12.07
N ILE A 252 -6.66 30.71 10.91
CA ILE A 252 -6.54 31.47 9.66
C ILE A 252 -7.80 31.18 8.86
N SER A 253 -8.52 32.23 8.50
CA SER A 253 -9.78 32.14 7.76
C SER A 253 -9.76 33.09 6.56
N HIS A 254 -10.72 32.96 5.67
CA HIS A 254 -10.77 33.78 4.47
C HIS A 254 -12.18 34.31 4.18
N THR A 255 -12.21 35.40 3.41
CA THR A 255 -13.37 35.86 2.66
C THR A 255 -13.10 35.67 1.16
N ALA A 256 -13.94 36.26 0.29
CA ALA A 256 -13.70 36.22 -1.14
C ALA A 256 -12.36 36.86 -1.52
N ASN A 257 -11.94 37.89 -0.78
CA ASN A 257 -10.84 38.78 -1.18
C ASN A 257 -9.78 38.99 -0.09
N SER A 258 -9.89 38.34 1.07
CA SER A 258 -8.97 38.59 2.18
C SER A 258 -8.76 37.37 3.08
N VAL A 259 -7.62 37.37 3.78
CA VAL A 259 -7.28 36.43 4.84
C VAL A 259 -7.42 37.14 6.19
N LYS A 260 -7.96 36.44 7.19
CA LYS A 260 -8.10 36.90 8.57
C LYS A 260 -7.32 35.98 9.51
N TYR A 261 -6.55 36.59 10.40
CA TYR A 261 -5.87 35.93 11.51
C TYR A 261 -6.70 36.17 12.78
N ASN A 262 -7.23 35.11 13.37
CA ASN A 262 -8.10 35.21 14.54
C ASN A 262 -7.42 34.60 15.76
N GLU A 263 -7.40 35.34 16.86
CA GLU A 263 -6.94 34.92 18.17
C GLU A 263 -8.07 35.04 19.20
N THR A 264 -8.02 34.23 20.25
CA THR A 264 -9.03 34.29 21.32
C THR A 264 -8.81 35.52 22.20
N SER A 265 -9.89 36.27 22.45
CA SER A 265 -9.87 37.45 23.33
C SER A 265 -11.18 37.61 24.12
N ASP A 266 -11.97 36.53 24.19
CA ASP A 266 -13.27 36.50 24.88
C ASP A 266 -13.09 36.80 26.37
N MET A 267 -13.92 37.70 26.92
CA MET A 267 -13.87 38.10 28.33
C MET A 267 -14.06 36.92 29.27
N ARG A 268 -14.85 35.91 28.88
CA ARG A 268 -15.11 34.72 29.69
C ARG A 268 -13.89 33.80 29.84
N LEU A 269 -12.89 33.98 28.98
CA LEU A 269 -11.61 33.24 29.03
C LEU A 269 -10.54 34.00 29.83
N LYS A 270 -10.89 35.12 30.47
CA LYS A 270 -9.97 36.00 31.18
C LYS A 270 -10.41 36.22 32.62
N GLU A 271 -9.44 36.39 33.49
CA GLU A 271 -9.61 36.74 34.90
C GLU A 271 -8.64 37.87 35.29
N ASN A 272 -8.79 38.42 36.50
CA ASN A 272 -7.92 39.49 37.02
C ASN A 272 -7.80 40.72 36.10
N ILE A 273 -8.92 41.18 35.54
CA ILE A 273 -8.96 42.27 34.56
C ILE A 273 -8.80 43.62 35.26
N HIS A 274 -7.66 44.28 35.05
CA HIS A 274 -7.36 45.63 35.53
C HIS A 274 -6.65 46.48 34.44
N PRO A 275 -6.61 47.82 34.57
CA PRO A 275 -5.87 48.67 33.65
C PRO A 275 -4.39 48.27 33.54
N SER A 276 -3.84 48.40 32.32
CA SER A 276 -2.43 48.11 32.06
C SER A 276 -1.51 49.15 32.71
N GLN A 277 -0.45 48.70 33.37
CA GLN A 277 0.68 49.54 33.81
C GLN A 277 1.62 49.94 32.67
N PHE A 278 1.52 49.25 31.52
CA PHE A 278 2.28 49.56 30.32
C PHE A 278 1.52 50.58 29.49
N GLY A 279 2.19 51.68 29.18
CA GLY A 279 1.68 52.82 28.41
C GLY A 279 2.83 53.62 27.80
N LEU A 280 2.66 54.93 27.64
CA LEU A 280 3.58 55.83 26.95
C LEU A 280 5.00 55.78 27.52
N ALA A 281 5.12 55.72 28.86
CA ALA A 281 6.41 55.64 29.53
C ALA A 281 7.19 54.36 29.21
N THR A 282 6.48 53.25 28.94
CA THR A 282 7.10 52.00 28.49
C THR A 282 7.42 52.06 27.00
N LEU A 283 6.48 52.56 26.18
CA LEU A 283 6.68 52.68 24.73
C LEU A 283 7.90 53.54 24.38
N LYS A 284 8.12 54.64 25.11
CA LYS A 284 9.29 55.52 24.93
C LYS A 284 10.64 54.83 25.17
N LYS A 285 10.67 53.72 25.93
CA LYS A 285 11.88 52.94 26.19
C LYS A 285 12.14 51.86 25.13
N ILE A 286 11.18 51.63 24.23
CA ILE A 286 11.33 50.66 23.15
C ILE A 286 12.11 51.32 22.02
N GLY A 287 13.31 50.81 21.74
CA GLY A 287 14.13 51.24 20.61
C GLY A 287 13.56 50.72 19.28
N ILE A 288 13.50 51.60 18.28
CA ILE A 288 13.18 51.24 16.89
C ILE A 288 14.45 51.41 16.07
N TYR A 289 14.77 50.38 15.30
CA TYR A 289 16.01 50.28 14.55
C TYR A 289 15.73 49.92 13.09
N ASP A 290 16.52 50.50 12.19
CA ASP A 290 16.65 50.02 10.83
C ASP A 290 17.80 49.01 10.77
N TYR A 291 17.54 47.85 10.17
CA TYR A 291 18.51 46.76 10.07
C TYR A 291 18.32 45.97 8.78
N ASN A 292 19.29 45.14 8.42
CA ASN A 292 19.12 44.11 7.41
C ASN A 292 19.46 42.73 7.98
N TYR A 293 18.88 41.68 7.39
CA TYR A 293 19.20 40.33 7.82
C TYR A 293 20.56 39.88 7.27
N LYS A 294 21.37 39.24 8.12
CA LYS A 294 22.68 38.70 7.69
C LYS A 294 22.54 37.67 6.56
N ALA A 295 21.49 36.88 6.57
CA ALA A 295 21.19 35.85 5.57
C ALA A 295 20.55 36.42 4.28
N ASP A 296 19.97 37.62 4.32
CA ASP A 296 19.42 38.23 3.11
C ASP A 296 20.57 38.66 2.18
N GLN A 297 20.55 38.14 0.95
CA GLN A 297 21.54 38.47 -0.07
C GLN A 297 21.33 39.86 -0.65
N LYS A 298 20.08 40.36 -0.67
CA LYS A 298 19.75 41.69 -1.22
C LYS A 298 20.07 42.83 -0.28
N LYS A 299 20.24 42.54 1.02
CA LYS A 299 20.51 43.51 2.08
C LYS A 299 19.44 44.61 2.17
N GLU A 300 18.18 44.22 1.97
CA GLU A 300 17.04 45.13 2.08
C GLU A 300 16.91 45.61 3.54
N LEU A 301 16.74 46.92 3.73
CA LEU A 301 16.50 47.52 5.04
C LEU A 301 15.07 47.21 5.50
N ALA A 302 14.96 46.78 6.74
CA ALA A 302 13.71 46.61 7.47
C ALA A 302 13.77 47.43 8.77
N THR A 303 12.62 47.93 9.21
CA THR A 303 12.47 48.65 10.47
C THR A 303 11.81 47.74 11.50
N GLY A 304 12.33 47.70 12.72
CA GLY A 304 11.74 46.91 13.80
C GLY A 304 12.44 47.07 15.13
N VAL A 305 12.31 46.07 15.98
CA VAL A 305 12.89 46.03 17.33
C VAL A 305 13.97 44.96 17.44
N LEU A 306 14.84 45.10 18.45
CA LEU A 306 15.76 44.03 18.85
C LEU A 306 15.13 43.23 19.99
N ALA A 307 14.92 41.92 19.78
CA ALA A 307 14.19 41.05 20.72
C ALA A 307 14.80 41.05 22.14
N GLN A 308 16.12 41.03 22.25
CA GLN A 308 16.86 41.00 23.52
C GLN A 308 16.70 42.30 24.31
N GLU A 309 16.59 43.45 23.63
CA GLU A 309 16.34 44.74 24.28
C GLU A 309 14.87 44.88 24.67
N LEU A 310 13.96 44.50 23.76
CA LEU A 310 12.53 44.53 24.04
C LEU A 310 12.18 43.64 25.24
N TYR A 311 12.83 42.49 25.41
CA TYR A 311 12.59 41.61 26.55
C TYR A 311 12.83 42.27 27.91
N LYS A 312 13.80 43.19 28.00
CA LYS A 312 14.10 43.93 29.24
C LYS A 312 13.00 44.93 29.60
N THR A 313 12.29 45.44 28.58
CA THR A 313 11.30 46.53 28.72
C THR A 313 9.86 46.01 28.72
N TYR A 314 9.56 45.02 27.87
CA TYR A 314 8.23 44.49 27.62
C TYR A 314 8.30 42.98 27.26
N PRO A 315 8.60 42.12 28.25
CA PRO A 315 8.90 40.70 28.01
C PRO A 315 7.74 39.90 27.40
N GLN A 316 6.49 40.32 27.63
CA GLN A 316 5.31 39.58 27.15
C GLN A 316 5.18 39.47 25.62
N ALA A 317 5.87 40.34 24.87
CA ALA A 317 5.92 40.32 23.41
C ALA A 317 7.09 39.50 22.84
N VAL A 318 7.95 38.92 23.68
CA VAL A 318 9.17 38.25 23.23
C VAL A 318 9.16 36.80 23.69
N THR A 319 9.45 35.91 22.76
CA THR A 319 9.79 34.51 23.04
C THR A 319 11.33 34.42 23.12
N PRO A 320 11.91 34.18 24.30
CA PRO A 320 13.35 34.00 24.44
C PRO A 320 13.82 32.80 23.63
N GLY A 321 14.96 32.94 22.96
CA GLY A 321 15.65 31.85 22.28
C GLY A 321 16.84 31.31 23.08
N GLY A 322 17.53 30.33 22.51
CA GLY A 322 18.65 29.60 23.08
C GLY A 322 20.02 30.17 22.71
N ALA A 323 21.06 29.36 22.91
CA ALA A 323 22.46 29.75 22.66
C ALA A 323 22.84 29.79 21.17
N ASN A 324 22.06 29.14 20.30
CA ASN A 324 22.34 29.03 18.87
C ASN A 324 21.20 29.66 18.06
N GLU A 325 21.52 30.76 17.36
CA GLU A 325 20.57 31.55 16.59
C GLU A 325 19.98 30.80 15.39
N LYS A 326 20.59 29.69 14.95
CA LYS A 326 20.10 28.91 13.82
C LYS A 326 19.03 27.90 14.21
N THR A 327 19.04 27.45 15.47
CA THR A 327 18.13 26.40 15.96
C THR A 327 17.08 26.96 16.90
N ASP A 328 17.41 28.01 17.65
CA ASP A 328 16.52 28.59 18.66
C ASP A 328 16.72 30.13 18.74
N PRO A 329 16.33 30.88 17.69
CA PRO A 329 16.44 32.33 17.69
C PRO A 329 15.41 32.99 18.63
N TRP A 330 15.76 34.16 19.15
CA TRP A 330 14.81 35.02 19.87
C TRP A 330 13.77 35.57 18.90
N MET A 331 12.49 35.53 19.27
CA MET A 331 11.38 35.93 18.40
C MET A 331 10.48 36.98 19.08
N VAL A 332 9.83 37.82 18.27
CA VAL A 332 8.93 38.89 18.75
C VAL A 332 7.55 38.70 18.13
N ASP A 333 6.53 38.73 18.99
CA ASP A 333 5.13 38.85 18.60
C ASP A 333 4.71 40.32 18.57
N TYR A 334 4.78 40.91 17.38
CA TYR A 334 4.46 42.32 17.17
C TYR A 334 2.98 42.65 17.46
N SER A 335 2.07 41.67 17.41
CA SER A 335 0.66 41.91 17.71
C SER A 335 0.45 42.39 19.15
N LYS A 336 1.32 41.95 20.08
CA LYS A 336 1.30 42.34 21.49
C LYS A 336 1.81 43.75 21.77
N LEU A 337 2.40 44.43 20.76
CA LEU A 337 2.74 45.85 20.85
C LEU A 337 1.55 46.76 20.54
N ILE A 338 0.47 46.23 19.94
CA ILE A 338 -0.71 47.02 19.59
C ILE A 338 -1.43 47.55 20.86
N PRO A 339 -1.68 46.75 21.92
CA PRO A 339 -2.34 47.27 23.13
C PRO A 339 -1.57 48.40 23.84
N ILE A 340 -0.24 48.28 23.94
CA ILE A 340 0.61 49.33 24.53
C ILE A 340 0.61 50.59 23.65
N LEU A 341 0.61 50.44 22.32
CA LEU A 341 0.48 51.59 21.41
C LEU A 341 -0.85 52.30 21.60
N ILE A 342 -1.98 51.57 21.66
CA ILE A 342 -3.31 52.13 21.91
C ILE A 342 -3.31 52.90 23.24
N LYS A 343 -2.81 52.29 24.32
CA LYS A 343 -2.73 52.93 25.63
C LYS A 343 -1.84 54.18 25.63
N SER A 344 -0.71 54.13 24.92
CA SER A 344 0.21 55.26 24.80
C SER A 344 -0.41 56.44 24.05
N VAL A 345 -1.17 56.17 22.99
CA VAL A 345 -1.91 57.21 22.25
C VAL A 345 -3.00 57.82 23.12
N GLN A 346 -3.71 57.01 23.92
CA GLN A 346 -4.70 57.52 24.87
C GLN A 346 -4.08 58.45 25.92
N GLU A 347 -2.94 58.06 26.50
CA GLU A 347 -2.19 58.88 27.46
C GLU A 347 -1.69 60.17 26.83
N MET A 348 -1.14 60.09 25.61
CA MET A 348 -0.68 61.27 24.87
C MET A 348 -1.83 62.24 24.56
N ALA A 349 -3.01 61.72 24.21
CA ALA A 349 -4.19 62.54 23.97
C ALA A 349 -4.64 63.28 25.24
N GLU A 350 -4.54 62.64 26.40
CA GLU A 350 -4.85 63.25 27.69
C GLU A 350 -3.81 64.31 28.08
N GLU A 351 -2.51 64.06 27.90
CA GLU A 351 -1.46 65.06 28.10
C GLU A 351 -1.69 66.31 27.22
N ILE A 352 -2.04 66.11 25.94
CA ILE A 352 -2.35 67.21 25.01
C ILE A 352 -3.57 68.01 25.48
N LYS A 353 -4.60 67.34 25.99
CA LYS A 353 -5.80 67.99 26.52
C LYS A 353 -5.46 68.86 27.73
N GLN A 354 -4.70 68.34 28.68
CA GLN A 354 -4.28 69.07 29.88
C GLN A 354 -3.44 70.30 29.51
N LEU A 355 -2.50 70.16 28.57
CA LEU A 355 -1.70 71.27 28.07
C LEU A 355 -2.56 72.38 27.44
N LYS A 356 -3.57 72.03 26.65
CA LYS A 356 -4.51 73.01 26.06
C LYS A 356 -5.34 73.74 27.13
N GLU A 357 -5.81 73.01 28.14
CA GLU A 357 -6.55 73.62 29.25
C GLU A 357 -5.69 74.57 30.08
N MET A 358 -4.42 74.22 30.32
CA MET A 358 -3.46 75.10 30.99
C MET A 358 -3.19 76.37 30.18
N LEU A 359 -3.00 76.25 28.87
CA LEU A 359 -2.77 77.40 27.99
C LEU A 359 -3.99 78.33 27.96
N ASN A 360 -5.21 77.77 27.93
CA ASN A 360 -6.44 78.55 27.97
C ASN A 360 -6.70 79.25 29.30
N LYS A 361 -6.07 78.81 30.40
CA LYS A 361 -6.13 79.49 31.70
C LYS A 361 -5.08 80.59 31.85
N GLN A 362 -4.10 80.65 30.95
CA GLN A 362 -3.03 81.65 30.94
C GLN A 362 -3.33 82.85 30.03
N ASN A 363 -4.36 82.75 29.19
CA ASN A 363 -4.91 83.84 28.37
C ASN A 363 -6.18 84.41 28.99
#